data_AF-A0A925SY49-F1
#
_entry.id   AF-A0A925SY49-F1
#
_cell.length_a   1.000
_cell.length_b   1.000
_cell.length_c   1.000
_cell.angle_alpha   90.00
_cell.angle_beta   90.00
_cell.angle_gamma   90.00
#
_symmetry.space_group_name_H-M   'P 1'
#
loop_
_entity.id
_entity.type
_entity.pdbx_description
1 polymer ?
#
loop_
_entity_poly.entity_id
_entity_poly.type
_entity_poly.pdbx_seq_one_letter_code
_entity_poly.pdbx_strand_id
1 'polypeptide(L)' 'EIIFADFHVFKLWGLDREPAMLVGMDMLGVLERLVIDYRRNEVSMFGERASQRSMVSTVQR' A
#
# COMPACT_ATOMS: atom_id res chain seq x y z
N GLU A 1 1.97 4.81 6.82
CA GLU A 1 2.56 4.27 8.06
C GLU A 1 2.58 2.76 7.94
N ILE A 2 3.64 2.08 8.41
CA ILE A 2 3.69 0.61 8.45
C ILE A 2 3.74 0.22 9.91
N ILE A 3 2.76 -0.57 10.37
CA ILE A 3 2.62 -0.98 11.76
C ILE A 3 2.95 -2.47 11.86
N PHE A 4 3.79 -2.83 12.83
CA PHE A 4 4.08 -4.23 13.17
C PHE A 4 3.32 -4.59 14.44
N ALA A 5 2.33 -5.49 14.33
CA ALA A 5 1.51 -5.91 15.47
C ALA A 5 1.01 -7.37 15.31
N ASP A 6 0.77 -8.04 16.45
CA ASP A 6 0.10 -9.35 16.50
C ASP A 6 -1.42 -9.15 16.38
N PHE A 7 -1.89 -8.99 15.14
CA PHE A 7 -3.31 -8.82 14.88
C PHE A 7 -4.05 -10.15 15.11
N HIS A 8 -5.06 -10.15 15.97
CA HIS A 8 -5.89 -11.33 16.25
C HIS A 8 -6.45 -12.00 14.99
N VAL A 9 -6.75 -11.21 13.95
CA VAL A 9 -7.25 -11.69 12.66
C VAL A 9 -6.27 -12.64 11.95
N PHE A 10 -4.96 -12.47 12.13
CA PHE A 10 -3.96 -13.38 11.55
C PHE A 10 -4.08 -14.78 12.14
N LYS A 11 -4.31 -14.92 13.45
CA LYS A 11 -4.56 -16.23 14.08
C LYS A 11 -5.85 -16.86 13.58
N LEU A 12 -6.90 -16.05 13.41
CA LEU A 12 -8.18 -16.53 12.90
C LEU A 12 -8.09 -17.07 11.46
N TRP A 13 -7.23 -16.47 10.63
CA TRP A 13 -7.02 -16.86 9.24
C TRP A 13 -5.83 -17.82 9.04
N GLY A 14 -5.10 -18.17 10.10
CA GLY A 14 -3.91 -19.02 10.03
C GLY A 14 -2.69 -18.36 9.36
N LEU A 15 -2.66 -17.03 9.33
CA LEU A 15 -1.58 -16.21 8.74
C LEU A 15 -0.52 -15.78 9.78
N ASP A 16 -0.56 -16.32 11.00
CA ASP A 16 0.37 -16.02 12.09
C ASP A 16 1.68 -16.83 12.03
N ARG A 17 1.81 -17.71 11.03
CA ARG A 17 2.96 -18.64 10.88
C ARG A 17 3.92 -18.24 9.76
N GLU A 18 3.56 -17.26 8.96
CA GLU A 18 4.35 -16.72 7.85
C GLU A 18 4.22 -15.20 7.79
N PRO A 19 5.13 -14.46 7.13
CA PRO A 19 5.00 -13.01 6.98
C PRO A 19 3.70 -12.64 6.27
N ALA A 20 2.81 -11.93 6.97
CA ALA A 20 1.53 -11.47 6.44
C ALA A 20 1.37 -9.95 6.60
N MET A 21 0.64 -9.33 5.69
CA MET A 21 0.32 -7.89 5.71
C MET A 21 -1.19 -7.71 5.62
N LEU A 22 -1.74 -6.87 6.49
CA LEU A 22 -3.12 -6.42 6.42
C LEU A 22 -3.18 -5.07 5.69
N VAL A 23 -3.86 -5.01 4.56
CA VAL A 23 -4.07 -3.78 3.80
C VAL A 23 -5.53 -3.36 3.96
N GLY A 24 -5.74 -2.20 4.57
CA GLY A 24 -7.07 -1.62 4.79
C GLY A 24 -7.59 -0.82 3.59
N MET A 25 -8.86 -0.43 3.69
CA MET A 25 -9.52 0.40 2.67
C MET A 25 -8.95 1.82 2.56
N ASP A 26 -8.30 2.31 3.62
CA ASP A 26 -7.59 3.58 3.65
C ASP A 26 -6.40 3.60 2.68
N MET A 27 -5.60 2.54 2.67
CA MET A 27 -4.52 2.36 1.70
C MET A 27 -5.09 2.10 0.31
N LEU A 28 -6.08 1.21 0.18
CA LEU A 28 -6.68 0.90 -1.11
C LEU A 28 -7.35 2.12 -1.76
N GLY A 29 -7.95 3.01 -0.97
CA GLY A 29 -8.64 4.20 -1.45
C GLY A 29 -7.73 5.28 -2.03
N VAL A 30 -6.42 5.23 -1.77
CA VAL A 30 -5.43 6.19 -2.32
C VAL A 30 -4.58 5.61 -3.45
N LEU A 31 -4.74 4.32 -3.76
CA LEU A 31 -4.06 3.70 -4.89
C LEU A 31 -4.77 4.08 -6.20
N GLU A 32 -3.99 4.47 -7.21
CA GLU A 32 -4.49 4.61 -8.58
C GLU A 32 -4.89 3.23 -9.13
N ARG A 33 -4.08 2.20 -8.82
CA ARG A 33 -4.30 0.84 -9.31
C ARG A 33 -3.69 -0.20 -8.37
N LEU A 34 -4.44 -1.29 -8.17
CA LEU A 34 -3.98 -2.53 -7.55
C LEU A 34 -4.20 -3.68 -8.56
N VAL A 35 -3.16 -4.48 -8.80
CA VAL A 35 -3.23 -5.67 -9.66
C VAL A 35 -2.80 -6.89 -8.87
N ILE A 36 -3.61 -7.95 -8.91
CA ILE A 36 -3.30 -9.26 -8.33
C ILE A 36 -3.15 -10.24 -9.49
N ASP A 37 -1.91 -10.68 -9.75
CA ASP A 37 -1.62 -11.72 -10.72
C ASP A 37 -1.53 -13.07 -10.01
N TYR A 38 -2.64 -13.81 -10.02
CA TYR A 38 -2.73 -15.15 -9.42
C TYR A 38 -1.86 -16.18 -10.14
N ARG A 39 -1.52 -15.97 -11.42
CA ARG A 39 -0.67 -16.92 -12.16
C ARG A 39 0.78 -16.77 -11.75
N ARG A 40 1.22 -15.55 -11.48
CA ARG A 40 2.59 -15.23 -11.06
C ARG A 40 2.78 -15.20 -9.55
N ASN A 41 1.70 -15.27 -8.76
CA ASN A 41 1.71 -15.02 -7.32
C ASN A 41 2.31 -13.65 -6.97
N GLU A 42 1.94 -12.62 -7.75
CA GLU A 42 2.48 -11.28 -7.61
C GLU A 42 1.37 -10.25 -7.35
N VAL A 43 1.72 -9.23 -6.57
CA VAL A 43 0.86 -8.07 -6.32
C VAL A 43 1.60 -6.81 -6.75
N SER A 44 0.96 -5.99 -7.57
CA SER A 44 1.49 -4.70 -8.02
C SER A 44 0.60 -3.56 -7.53
N MET A 45 1.22 -2.56 -6.91
CA MET A 45 0.54 -1.38 -6.36
C MET A 45 1.06 -0.12 -7.06
N PHE A 46 0.14 0.70 -7.57
CA PHE A 46 0.47 1.96 -8.24
C PHE A 46 -0.19 3.09 -7.45
N GLY A 47 0.63 3.89 -6.79
CA GLY A 47 0.18 5.14 -6.17
C GLY A 47 0.33 6.30 -7.15
N GLU A 48 -0.49 7.33 -6.96
CA GLU A 48 -0.23 8.61 -7.60
C GLU A 48 1.16 9.06 -7.15
N ARG A 49 2.12 9.24 -8.07
CA ARG A 49 3.35 9.95 -7.72
C ARG A 49 2.90 11.35 -7.32
N ALA A 50 2.89 11.64 -6.03
CA ALA A 50 2.78 13.00 -5.53
C ALA A 50 3.72 13.83 -6.38
N SER A 51 3.16 14.65 -7.26
CA SER A 51 3.93 15.44 -8.21
C SER A 51 4.98 16.18 -7.40
N GLN A 52 6.25 15.79 -7.56
CA GLN A 52 7.39 16.68 -7.38
C GLN A 52 7.23 17.81 -8.41
N ARG A 53 6.27 18.70 -8.19
CA ARG A 53 5.99 19.88 -9.01
C ARG A 53 5.54 21.08 -8.17
N SER A 54 5.79 21.02 -6.87
CA SER A 54 5.96 22.22 -6.02
C SER A 54 7.43 22.65 -6.03
N MET A 55 7.99 22.84 -7.22
CA MET A 55 9.30 23.49 -7.39
C MET A 55 9.28 24.42 -8.60
N VAL A 56 8.19 25.19 -8.75
CA VAL A 56 8.19 26.46 -9.50
C VAL A 56 7.30 27.45 -8.73
N SER A 57 7.67 27.75 -7.48
CA SER A 57 7.25 29.01 -6.82
C SER A 57 8.38 30.05 -6.82
N THR A 58 9.51 29.78 -7.49
CA THR A 58 10.55 30.79 -7.76
C THR A 58 10.29 31.48 -9.09
N VAL A 59 9.17 32.20 -9.20
CA VAL A 59 9.13 33.47 -9.94
C VAL A 59 8.22 34.41 -9.15
N GLN A 60 8.64 34.79 -7.95
CA GLN A 60 8.44 36.18 -7.54
C GLN A 60 9.44 37.02 -8.32
N ARG A 61 9.00 37.66 -9.41
CA ARG A 61 9.25 39.08 -9.67
C ARG A 61 8.35 39.59 -10.79
#